data_AF-A0A4P9XXT0-F1
#
_entry.id   AF-A0A4P9XXT0-F1
#
_cell.length_a   1.000
_cell.length_b   1.000
_cell.length_c   1.000
_cell.angle_alpha   90.00
_cell.angle_beta   90.00
_cell.angle_gamma   90.00
#
_symmetry.space_group_name_H-M   'P 1'
#
loop_
_entity.id
_entity.type
_entity.pdbx_description
1 polymer ?
#
loop_
_entity_poly.entity_id
_entity_poly.type
_entity_poly.pdbx_seq_one_letter_code
_entity_poly.pdbx_strand_id
1 'polypeptide(L)'
;MRLTSLISTGTIAALGYLAFAGSLASALSTSTPPHSSAPVPSTVNPSAPRTIFSESERLTQEEHRRDLAAFAEFRNNLFTISPKFTVIRPENTHLDYQRDVNGLFEVVTIVSNSNGSKIRVSVRYLRPGGKVAFAKVEALGRDGRTVTDFASIRPTCDVFSERVTFYEIETPRGAAHIKAINHPRGISNVTVVLDRNYRKFMLQDVEMWDGEVVPIEFARHTNSA
;
A
#
# COMPACT_ATOMS: atom_id res chain seq x y z
N MET A 1 23.64 -23.95 -47.21
CA MET A 1 22.56 -24.89 -46.82
C MET A 1 21.59 -24.14 -45.93
N ARG A 2 20.32 -24.00 -46.34
CA ARG A 2 19.25 -23.35 -45.59
C ARG A 2 18.43 -24.44 -44.90
N LEU A 3 18.25 -24.33 -43.59
CA LEU A 3 17.31 -25.15 -42.82
C LEU A 3 16.22 -24.23 -42.25
N THR A 4 15.07 -24.27 -42.91
CA THR A 4 13.78 -23.77 -42.41
C THR A 4 13.01 -24.93 -41.82
N SER A 5 12.51 -24.81 -40.60
CA SER A 5 11.46 -25.65 -40.01
C SER A 5 11.16 -25.16 -38.59
N LEU A 6 9.97 -25.20 -38.03
CA LEU A 6 8.57 -25.24 -38.47
C LEU A 6 7.80 -25.06 -37.14
N ILE A 7 6.69 -24.35 -37.19
CA ILE A 7 5.87 -23.95 -36.03
C ILE A 7 5.34 -25.18 -35.28
N SER A 8 5.32 -25.12 -33.94
CA SER A 8 4.31 -25.86 -33.17
C SER A 8 3.81 -25.02 -32.00
N THR A 9 2.55 -24.64 -32.13
CA THR A 9 1.68 -23.99 -31.16
C THR A 9 1.32 -24.95 -30.03
N GLY A 10 1.43 -24.50 -28.79
CA GLY A 10 0.88 -25.19 -27.62
C GLY A 10 0.10 -24.22 -26.75
N THR A 11 -1.21 -24.15 -26.97
CA THR A 11 -2.18 -23.46 -26.10
C THR A 11 -2.66 -24.45 -25.05
N ILE A 12 -2.50 -24.14 -23.76
CA ILE A 12 -3.23 -24.83 -22.69
C ILE A 12 -3.91 -23.77 -21.83
N ALA A 13 -5.24 -23.77 -21.91
CA ALA A 13 -6.13 -23.04 -21.03
C ALA A 13 -6.37 -23.86 -19.76
N ALA A 14 -6.35 -23.21 -18.60
CA ALA A 14 -6.96 -23.74 -17.38
C ALA A 14 -7.57 -22.57 -16.58
N LEU A 15 -8.88 -22.39 -16.74
CA LEU A 15 -9.70 -21.54 -15.89
C LEU A 15 -10.09 -22.35 -14.65
N GLY A 16 -9.40 -22.09 -13.54
CA GLY A 16 -9.77 -22.60 -12.22
C GLY A 16 -10.65 -21.60 -11.48
N TYR A 17 -11.96 -21.82 -11.46
CA TYR A 17 -12.89 -21.12 -10.58
C TYR A 17 -12.80 -21.71 -9.17
N LEU A 18 -12.30 -20.94 -8.20
CA LEU A 18 -12.39 -21.26 -6.77
C LEU A 18 -13.56 -20.47 -6.17
N ALA A 19 -14.69 -21.14 -5.99
CA ALA A 19 -15.81 -20.64 -5.20
C ALA A 19 -15.57 -20.99 -3.73
N PHE A 20 -15.33 -20.00 -2.89
CA PHE A 20 -15.32 -20.17 -1.43
C PHE A 20 -16.74 -20.01 -0.88
N ALA A 21 -17.36 -21.13 -0.53
CA ALA A 21 -18.57 -21.16 0.29
C ALA A 21 -18.16 -21.33 1.76
N GLY A 22 -18.23 -20.25 2.54
CA GLY A 22 -17.94 -20.25 3.97
C GLY A 22 -19.19 -19.97 4.80
N SER A 23 -19.69 -21.01 5.45
CA SER A 23 -20.85 -21.02 6.35
C SER A 23 -20.60 -20.21 7.63
N LEU A 24 -21.52 -19.32 8.01
CA LEU A 24 -21.55 -18.68 9.33
C LEU A 24 -22.55 -19.43 10.21
N ALA A 25 -22.03 -20.32 11.06
CA ALA A 25 -22.80 -20.94 12.12
C ALA A 25 -23.04 -19.94 13.25
N SER A 26 -24.31 -19.67 13.53
CA SER A 26 -24.78 -18.96 14.72
C SER A 26 -24.56 -19.83 15.96
N ALA A 27 -24.00 -19.25 17.03
CA ALA A 27 -24.10 -19.81 18.37
C ALA A 27 -24.78 -18.78 19.28
N LEU A 28 -26.05 -19.03 19.57
CA LEU A 28 -26.78 -18.45 20.70
C LEU A 28 -26.28 -19.14 21.98
N SER A 29 -25.92 -18.37 22.99
CA SER A 29 -25.87 -18.89 24.36
C SER A 29 -26.37 -17.82 25.32
N THR A 30 -27.52 -18.13 25.90
CA THR A 30 -28.23 -17.44 26.96
C THR A 30 -27.76 -17.96 28.33
N SER A 31 -27.71 -17.09 29.34
CA SER A 31 -28.29 -17.26 30.68
C SER A 31 -27.53 -16.47 31.75
N THR A 32 -28.23 -15.50 32.32
CA THR A 32 -27.98 -14.82 33.61
C THR A 32 -28.68 -15.62 34.75
N PRO A 33 -28.89 -15.07 35.99
CA PRO A 33 -27.98 -14.98 37.16
C PRO A 33 -28.62 -15.68 38.41
N PRO A 34 -28.21 -15.49 39.71
CA PRO A 34 -28.55 -14.26 40.47
C PRO A 34 -27.62 -13.81 41.64
N HIS A 35 -27.79 -12.53 41.99
CA HIS A 35 -27.70 -11.82 43.28
C HIS A 35 -26.69 -12.19 44.38
N SER A 36 -25.95 -11.17 44.83
CA SER A 36 -25.79 -10.89 46.27
C SER A 36 -25.63 -9.39 46.54
N SER A 37 -26.37 -8.92 47.54
CA SER A 37 -26.52 -7.52 47.95
C SER A 37 -25.72 -7.28 49.23
N ALA A 38 -24.90 -6.24 49.27
CA ALA A 38 -24.47 -5.60 50.53
C ALA A 38 -24.13 -4.12 50.27
N PRO A 39 -24.66 -3.17 51.06
CA PRO A 39 -24.36 -1.75 50.94
C PRO A 39 -23.34 -1.30 51.99
N VAL A 40 -22.34 -0.51 51.58
CA VAL A 40 -21.63 0.41 52.49
C VAL A 40 -21.41 1.73 51.75
N PRO A 41 -21.85 2.87 52.33
CA PRO A 41 -21.68 4.17 51.71
C PRO A 41 -20.34 4.78 52.14
N SER A 42 -19.59 5.34 51.20
CA SER A 42 -18.60 6.37 51.51
C SER A 42 -18.44 7.31 50.32
N THR A 43 -18.77 8.55 50.62
CA THR A 43 -18.79 9.75 49.81
C THR A 43 -17.46 9.96 49.09
N VAL A 44 -17.40 9.59 47.81
CA VAL A 44 -16.34 9.99 46.89
C VAL A 44 -16.93 11.06 45.98
N ASN A 45 -16.41 12.28 46.17
CA ASN A 45 -16.67 13.45 45.36
C ASN A 45 -16.40 13.12 43.87
N PRO A 46 -17.42 13.07 42.99
CA PRO A 46 -17.17 12.87 41.57
C PRO A 46 -16.68 14.19 41.01
N SER A 47 -15.37 14.38 41.01
CA SER A 47 -14.76 15.23 39.99
C SER A 47 -15.24 14.67 38.66
N ALA A 48 -16.07 15.46 37.97
CA ALA A 48 -16.71 15.10 36.72
C ALA A 48 -15.70 14.37 35.83
N PRO A 49 -16.06 13.23 35.21
CA PRO A 49 -15.21 12.64 34.21
C PRO A 49 -15.00 13.71 33.14
N ARG A 50 -13.79 14.26 33.05
CA ARG A 50 -13.37 14.95 31.83
C ARG A 50 -13.44 13.87 30.77
N THR A 51 -14.48 13.94 29.95
CA THR A 51 -14.61 13.20 28.71
C THR A 51 -13.41 13.58 27.84
N ILE A 52 -12.32 12.83 28.02
CA ILE A 52 -11.12 12.92 27.19
C ILE A 52 -11.43 12.05 25.97
N PHE A 53 -11.61 12.73 24.83
CA PHE A 53 -11.87 12.21 23.47
C PHE A 53 -13.19 11.46 23.28
N SER A 54 -14.26 12.21 23.02
CA SER A 54 -15.44 11.69 22.34
C SER A 54 -15.85 12.63 21.22
N GLU A 55 -15.00 12.75 20.22
CA GLU A 55 -15.38 13.28 18.91
C GLU A 55 -14.80 12.31 17.89
N SER A 56 -15.54 11.24 17.63
CA SER A 56 -15.60 10.70 16.28
C SER A 56 -16.12 11.86 15.42
N GLU A 57 -15.22 12.75 15.00
CA GLU A 57 -15.51 13.71 13.95
C GLU A 57 -15.99 12.86 12.79
N ARG A 58 -17.30 12.90 12.54
CA ARG A 58 -17.84 12.60 11.23
C ARG A 58 -17.22 13.68 10.35
N LEU A 59 -16.01 13.43 9.87
CA LEU A 59 -15.36 14.24 8.86
C LEU A 59 -16.43 14.53 7.84
N THR A 60 -16.70 15.81 7.63
CA THR A 60 -17.65 16.20 6.61
C THR A 60 -17.14 15.56 5.31
N GLN A 61 -18.05 15.08 4.46
CA GLN A 61 -17.66 14.45 3.20
C GLN A 61 -16.68 15.32 2.40
N GLU A 62 -16.80 16.63 2.54
CA GLU A 62 -15.91 17.60 1.94
C GLU A 62 -14.49 17.62 2.55
N GLU A 63 -14.33 17.47 3.87
CA GLU A 63 -13.01 17.33 4.48
C GLU A 63 -12.33 16.05 4.04
N HIS A 64 -13.06 14.92 4.02
CA HIS A 64 -12.53 13.66 3.52
C HIS A 64 -12.10 13.78 2.04
N ARG A 65 -12.89 14.47 1.22
CA ARG A 65 -12.53 14.75 -0.18
C ARG A 65 -11.28 15.61 -0.28
N ARG A 66 -11.13 16.63 0.57
CA ARG A 66 -9.93 17.46 0.65
C ARG A 66 -8.70 16.68 1.14
N ASP A 67 -8.87 15.73 2.05
CA ASP A 67 -7.80 14.86 2.55
C ASP A 67 -7.30 13.93 1.44
N LEU A 68 -8.22 13.28 0.74
CA LEU A 68 -7.92 12.45 -0.43
C LEU A 68 -7.25 13.26 -1.54
N ALA A 69 -7.71 14.47 -1.81
CA ALA A 69 -7.10 15.35 -2.79
C ALA A 69 -5.65 15.72 -2.42
N ALA A 70 -5.41 16.09 -1.15
CA ALA A 70 -4.06 16.40 -0.67
C ALA A 70 -3.14 15.18 -0.70
N PHE A 71 -3.66 13.99 -0.42
CA PHE A 71 -2.89 12.76 -0.56
C PHE A 71 -2.58 12.44 -2.03
N ALA A 72 -3.55 12.64 -2.92
CA ALA A 72 -3.38 12.44 -4.35
C ALA A 72 -2.33 13.37 -4.97
N GLU A 73 -1.99 14.49 -4.32
CA GLU A 73 -0.88 15.35 -4.77
C GLU A 73 0.48 14.65 -4.73
N PHE A 74 0.64 13.58 -3.92
CA PHE A 74 1.85 12.76 -3.92
C PHE A 74 1.94 11.89 -5.18
N ARG A 75 0.83 11.62 -5.86
CA ARG A 75 0.84 10.89 -7.13
C ARG A 75 1.63 11.65 -8.17
N ASN A 76 2.49 10.95 -8.89
CA ASN A 76 3.09 11.43 -10.13
C ASN A 76 2.86 10.41 -11.25
N ASN A 77 3.49 10.62 -12.40
CA ASN A 77 3.35 9.71 -13.54
C ASN A 77 4.13 8.40 -13.37
N LEU A 78 4.92 8.26 -12.30
CA LEU A 78 5.77 7.10 -12.04
C LEU A 78 5.14 6.10 -11.08
N PHE A 79 4.25 6.55 -10.20
CA PHE A 79 3.61 5.69 -9.22
C PHE A 79 2.23 6.23 -8.80
N THR A 80 1.45 5.36 -8.18
CA THR A 80 0.21 5.72 -7.48
C THR A 80 0.27 5.24 -6.04
N ILE A 81 -0.38 5.99 -5.14
CA ILE A 81 -0.67 5.56 -3.77
C ILE A 81 -2.17 5.63 -3.58
N SER A 82 -2.83 4.48 -3.59
CA SER A 82 -4.24 4.40 -3.20
C SER A 82 -4.66 2.96 -2.92
N PRO A 83 -4.65 2.51 -1.66
CA PRO A 83 -3.71 2.84 -0.58
C PRO A 83 -2.36 2.09 -0.71
N LYS A 84 -2.22 1.27 -1.74
CA LYS A 84 -1.00 0.51 -2.04
C LYS A 84 -0.09 1.34 -2.94
N PHE A 85 1.21 1.17 -2.77
CA PHE A 85 2.22 1.74 -3.66
C PHE A 85 2.33 0.87 -4.90
N THR A 86 2.11 1.47 -6.07
CA THR A 86 2.21 0.78 -7.35
C THR A 86 3.02 1.61 -8.33
N VAL A 87 3.99 0.98 -9.00
CA VAL A 87 4.74 1.60 -10.08
C VAL A 87 3.90 1.61 -11.34
N ILE A 88 3.82 2.77 -11.99
CA ILE A 88 3.12 2.92 -13.25
C ILE A 88 4.12 2.64 -14.39
N ARG A 89 3.79 1.65 -15.21
CA ARG A 89 4.47 1.30 -16.45
C ARG A 89 3.77 2.02 -17.62
N PRO A 90 4.45 2.97 -18.29
CA PRO A 90 3.91 3.57 -19.51
C PRO A 90 3.68 2.53 -20.61
N GLU A 91 2.75 2.83 -21.51
CA GLU A 91 2.55 2.03 -22.72
C GLU A 91 3.80 2.00 -23.61
N ASN A 92 3.88 0.98 -24.48
CA ASN A 92 4.98 0.83 -25.43
C ASN A 92 6.36 0.80 -24.77
N THR A 93 6.42 0.21 -23.58
CA THR A 93 7.66 -0.03 -22.84
C THR A 93 7.97 -1.51 -22.76
N HIS A 94 9.23 -1.86 -22.51
CA HIS A 94 9.63 -3.20 -22.10
C HIS A 94 10.32 -3.16 -20.72
N LEU A 95 10.36 -4.31 -20.05
CA LEU A 95 10.96 -4.47 -18.73
C LEU A 95 12.28 -5.21 -18.89
N ASP A 96 13.34 -4.63 -18.35
CA ASP A 96 14.65 -5.27 -18.18
C ASP A 96 14.88 -5.54 -16.69
N TYR A 97 15.25 -6.77 -16.35
CA TYR A 97 15.32 -7.25 -14.98
C TYR A 97 16.75 -7.59 -14.61
N GLN A 98 17.23 -7.00 -13.51
CA GLN A 98 18.48 -7.38 -12.87
C GLN A 98 18.15 -8.04 -11.53
N ARG A 99 18.67 -9.25 -11.35
CA ARG A 99 18.46 -10.05 -10.15
C ARG A 99 19.72 -10.05 -9.30
N ASP A 100 19.53 -10.08 -7.98
CA ASP A 100 20.62 -10.28 -7.04
C ASP A 100 21.11 -11.74 -7.03
N VAL A 101 22.14 -12.02 -6.22
CA VAL A 101 22.72 -13.37 -6.06
C VAL A 101 21.73 -14.42 -5.55
N ASN A 102 20.59 -14.00 -4.99
CA ASN A 102 19.53 -14.89 -4.50
C ASN A 102 18.37 -15.03 -5.50
N GLY A 103 18.48 -14.42 -6.68
CA GLY A 103 17.44 -14.44 -7.71
C GLY A 103 16.28 -13.47 -7.47
N LEU A 104 16.36 -12.61 -6.44
CA LEU A 104 15.36 -11.56 -6.20
C LEU A 104 15.63 -10.37 -7.13
N PHE A 105 14.57 -9.68 -7.56
CA PHE A 105 14.72 -8.52 -8.44
C PHE A 105 15.23 -7.32 -7.67
N GLU A 106 16.47 -6.92 -7.93
CA GLU A 106 17.10 -5.74 -7.33
C GLU A 106 16.80 -4.48 -8.13
N VAL A 107 16.81 -4.58 -9.46
CA VAL A 107 16.53 -3.45 -10.35
C VAL A 107 15.62 -3.90 -11.49
N VAL A 108 14.55 -3.15 -11.72
CA VAL A 108 13.71 -3.23 -12.91
C VAL A 108 13.85 -1.93 -13.68
N THR A 109 14.30 -2.01 -14.93
CA THR A 109 14.34 -0.85 -15.82
C THR A 109 13.20 -0.94 -16.82
N ILE A 110 12.32 0.05 -16.80
CA ILE A 110 11.24 0.23 -17.78
C ILE A 110 11.78 1.15 -18.88
N VAL A 111 11.94 0.61 -20.09
CA VAL A 111 12.52 1.36 -21.21
C VAL A 111 11.43 1.72 -22.20
N SER A 112 11.29 3.00 -22.51
CA SER A 112 10.37 3.50 -23.54
C SER A 112 10.93 3.26 -24.93
N ASN A 113 10.12 2.63 -25.79
CA ASN A 113 10.50 2.37 -27.18
C ASN A 113 10.45 3.64 -28.06
N SER A 114 9.76 4.70 -27.63
CA SER A 114 9.46 5.86 -28.48
C SER A 114 10.45 7.03 -28.32
N ASN A 115 10.96 7.27 -27.12
CA ASN A 115 11.69 8.49 -26.79
C ASN A 115 13.00 8.24 -26.02
N GLY A 116 13.34 6.97 -25.74
CA GLY A 116 14.52 6.57 -24.99
C GLY A 116 14.50 6.92 -23.50
N SER A 117 13.38 7.43 -22.96
CA SER A 117 13.24 7.66 -21.53
C SER A 117 13.22 6.33 -20.78
N LYS A 118 13.78 6.32 -19.57
CA LYS A 118 13.84 5.12 -18.74
C LYS A 118 13.26 5.40 -17.37
N ILE A 119 12.53 4.45 -16.81
CA ILE A 119 12.16 4.45 -15.40
C ILE A 119 12.97 3.34 -14.74
N ARG A 120 13.74 3.67 -13.70
CA ARG A 120 14.48 2.69 -12.91
C ARG A 120 13.72 2.46 -11.61
N VAL A 121 13.37 1.21 -11.35
CA VAL A 121 12.82 0.75 -10.07
C VAL A 121 13.90 -0.04 -9.37
N SER A 122 14.42 0.49 -8.26
CA SER A 122 15.40 -0.20 -7.43
C SER A 122 14.71 -0.72 -6.17
N VAL A 123 14.88 -2.00 -5.85
CA VAL A 123 14.24 -2.66 -4.71
C VAL A 123 15.31 -3.34 -3.86
N ARG A 124 15.27 -3.07 -2.56
CA ARG A 124 16.09 -3.76 -1.56
C ARG A 124 15.18 -4.57 -0.66
N TYR A 125 15.61 -5.77 -0.30
CA TYR A 125 14.85 -6.67 0.57
C TYR A 125 15.53 -6.85 1.93
N LEU A 126 14.72 -7.01 2.98
CA LEU A 126 15.14 -7.48 4.30
C LEU A 126 15.51 -8.96 4.23
N ARG A 127 16.56 -9.34 4.97
CA ARG A 127 17.04 -10.72 5.07
C ARG A 127 17.15 -11.13 6.54
N PRO A 128 16.76 -12.37 6.91
CA PRO A 128 15.97 -13.33 6.12
C PRO A 128 14.50 -12.87 6.00
N GLY A 129 13.77 -13.30 4.96
CA GLY A 129 12.32 -13.05 4.84
C GLY A 129 11.85 -12.48 3.51
N GLY A 130 12.74 -11.90 2.70
CA GLY A 130 12.40 -11.49 1.33
C GLY A 130 11.36 -10.38 1.23
N LYS A 131 11.04 -9.70 2.34
CA LYS A 131 10.18 -8.50 2.35
C LYS A 131 10.96 -7.31 1.81
N VAL A 132 10.32 -6.43 1.07
CA VAL A 132 10.89 -5.18 0.61
C VAL A 132 11.24 -4.33 1.83
N ALA A 133 12.51 -3.92 1.94
CA ALA A 133 12.99 -2.94 2.90
C ALA A 133 12.82 -1.51 2.36
N PHE A 134 13.00 -1.37 1.04
CA PHE A 134 13.03 -0.09 0.36
C PHE A 134 12.76 -0.30 -1.12
N ALA A 135 11.91 0.54 -1.71
CA ALA A 135 11.79 0.66 -3.16
C ALA A 135 11.92 2.12 -3.59
N LYS A 136 12.63 2.36 -4.68
CA LYS A 136 12.81 3.67 -5.29
C LYS A 136 12.49 3.61 -6.77
N VAL A 137 11.66 4.52 -7.24
CA VAL A 137 11.32 4.71 -8.65
C VAL A 137 11.93 6.02 -9.10
N GLU A 138 12.72 5.99 -10.18
CA GLU A 138 13.40 7.16 -10.72
C GLU A 138 13.08 7.29 -12.20
N ALA A 139 12.58 8.45 -12.62
CA ALA A 139 12.54 8.82 -14.02
C ALA A 139 13.93 9.31 -14.43
N LEU A 140 14.49 8.69 -15.46
CA LEU A 140 15.79 9.04 -16.01
C LEU A 140 15.62 9.79 -17.33
N GLY A 141 16.42 10.84 -17.48
CA GLY A 141 16.60 11.56 -18.74
C GLY A 141 17.19 10.66 -19.84
N ARG A 142 17.28 11.20 -21.05
CA ARG A 142 17.80 10.46 -22.23
C ARG A 142 19.25 10.00 -22.08
N ASP A 143 20.03 10.70 -21.27
CA ASP A 143 21.41 10.32 -20.93
C ASP A 143 21.49 9.07 -20.04
N GLY A 144 20.35 8.62 -19.47
CA GLY A 144 20.26 7.52 -18.52
C GLY A 144 20.92 7.80 -17.17
N ARG A 145 21.27 9.06 -16.88
CA ARG A 145 22.02 9.47 -15.69
C ARG A 145 21.31 10.54 -14.89
N THR A 146 20.65 11.48 -15.56
CA THR A 146 19.94 12.56 -14.91
C THR A 146 18.60 12.06 -14.38
N VAL A 147 18.38 12.18 -13.06
CA VAL A 147 17.07 11.88 -12.45
C VAL A 147 16.18 13.12 -12.60
N THR A 148 15.06 12.97 -13.30
CA THR A 148 14.12 14.08 -13.57
C THR A 148 12.95 14.11 -12.58
N ASP A 149 12.62 12.96 -11.99
CA ASP A 149 11.57 12.79 -10.99
C ASP A 149 11.83 11.49 -10.22
N PHE A 150 11.33 11.37 -8.99
CA PHE A 150 11.48 10.16 -8.22
C PHE A 150 10.36 9.95 -7.21
N ALA A 151 10.30 8.72 -6.70
CA ALA A 151 9.49 8.35 -5.56
C ALA A 151 10.23 7.27 -4.78
N SER A 152 10.09 7.25 -3.47
CA SER A 152 10.57 6.14 -2.67
C SER A 152 9.60 5.74 -1.59
N ILE A 153 9.64 4.47 -1.22
CA ILE A 153 8.83 3.90 -0.16
C ILE A 153 9.70 3.01 0.74
N ARG A 154 9.52 3.17 2.04
CA ARG A 154 10.14 2.38 3.11
C ARG A 154 9.04 1.79 3.97
N PRO A 155 8.63 0.54 3.72
CA PRO A 155 7.72 -0.16 4.60
C PRO A 155 8.45 -0.60 5.89
N THR A 156 7.75 -0.53 7.01
CA THR A 156 8.18 -1.15 8.27
C THR A 156 7.20 -2.26 8.64
N CYS A 157 7.72 -3.47 8.79
CA CYS A 157 6.94 -4.62 9.22
C CYS A 157 6.95 -4.77 10.74
N ASP A 158 5.84 -5.23 11.30
CA ASP A 158 5.80 -5.73 12.67
C ASP A 158 6.55 -7.07 12.75
N VAL A 159 7.41 -7.20 13.77
CA VAL A 159 8.35 -8.34 13.88
C VAL A 159 7.61 -9.66 14.13
N PHE A 160 6.44 -9.63 14.76
CA PHE A 160 5.70 -10.83 15.13
C PHE A 160 4.73 -11.31 14.05
N SER A 161 4.03 -10.36 13.40
CA SER A 161 3.05 -10.66 12.37
C SER A 161 3.61 -10.63 10.96
N GLU A 162 4.83 -10.12 10.77
CA GLU A 162 5.48 -9.87 9.46
C GLU A 162 4.65 -8.97 8.52
N ARG A 163 3.63 -8.29 9.05
CA ARG A 163 2.75 -7.40 8.30
C ARG A 163 3.32 -6.00 8.27
N VAL A 164 3.16 -5.31 7.14
CA VAL A 164 3.51 -3.90 7.06
C VAL A 164 2.57 -3.08 7.94
N THR A 165 3.13 -2.34 8.89
CA THR A 165 2.38 -1.48 9.81
C THR A 165 2.59 -0.01 9.52
N PHE A 166 3.59 0.33 8.71
CA PHE A 166 3.97 1.69 8.45
C PHE A 166 4.63 1.85 7.07
N TYR A 167 4.37 2.96 6.40
CA TYR A 167 5.10 3.42 5.22
C TYR A 167 5.65 4.82 5.48
N GLU A 168 6.93 5.00 5.17
CA GLU A 168 7.49 6.30 4.84
C GLU A 168 7.56 6.41 3.32
N ILE A 169 7.00 7.49 2.78
CA ILE A 169 6.97 7.78 1.35
C ILE A 169 7.67 9.10 1.14
N GLU A 170 8.59 9.15 0.17
CA GLU A 170 9.32 10.35 -0.18
C GLU A 170 9.16 10.67 -1.67
N THR A 171 8.88 11.94 -1.97
CA THR A 171 8.73 12.47 -3.32
C THR A 171 9.38 13.86 -3.39
N PRO A 172 9.61 14.43 -4.58
CA PRO A 172 10.00 15.84 -4.71
C PRO A 172 9.00 16.83 -4.07
N ARG A 173 7.76 16.39 -3.82
CA ARG A 173 6.70 17.21 -3.20
C ARG A 173 6.73 17.13 -1.67
N GLY A 174 7.58 16.30 -1.08
CA GLY A 174 7.71 16.11 0.35
C GLY A 174 7.58 14.65 0.76
N ALA A 175 7.48 14.44 2.07
CA ALA A 175 7.33 13.12 2.68
C ALA A 175 5.91 12.92 3.25
N ALA A 176 5.48 11.66 3.26
CA ALA A 176 4.25 11.22 3.89
C ALA A 176 4.50 9.97 4.72
N HIS A 177 3.91 9.93 5.91
CA HIS A 177 3.96 8.79 6.82
C HIS A 177 2.57 8.18 6.94
N ILE A 178 2.46 6.89 6.70
CA ILE A 178 1.20 6.15 6.72
C ILE A 178 1.34 5.07 7.78
N LYS A 179 0.50 5.10 8.81
CA LYS A 179 0.52 4.12 9.90
C LYS A 179 -0.79 3.35 9.94
N ALA A 180 -0.70 2.03 9.85
CA ALA A 180 -1.84 1.15 10.05
C ALA A 180 -2.26 1.14 11.53
N ILE A 181 -3.57 1.26 11.72
CA ILE A 181 -4.26 0.96 12.96
C ILE A 181 -4.87 -0.43 12.76
N ASN A 182 -4.12 -1.43 13.20
CA ASN A 182 -4.52 -2.83 13.04
C ASN A 182 -5.83 -3.09 13.77
N HIS A 183 -6.86 -3.49 13.02
CA HIS A 183 -8.05 -4.10 13.61
C HIS A 183 -7.93 -5.63 13.58
N PRO A 184 -8.50 -6.34 14.57
CA PRO A 184 -8.53 -7.80 14.60
C PRO A 184 -9.12 -8.46 13.34
N ARG A 185 -9.92 -7.70 12.56
CA ARG A 185 -10.59 -8.15 11.34
C ARG A 185 -9.74 -8.05 10.06
N GLY A 186 -8.49 -7.59 10.14
CA GLY A 186 -7.56 -7.53 9.00
C GLY A 186 -7.71 -6.30 8.09
N ILE A 187 -8.83 -5.60 8.13
CA ILE A 187 -9.01 -4.30 7.48
C ILE A 187 -8.46 -3.21 8.41
N SER A 188 -7.53 -2.39 7.92
CA SER A 188 -6.88 -1.37 8.73
C SER A 188 -7.41 0.01 8.38
N ASN A 189 -7.75 0.79 9.39
CA ASN A 189 -7.74 2.23 9.22
C ASN A 189 -6.28 2.66 9.16
N VAL A 190 -5.94 3.63 8.32
CA VAL A 190 -4.58 4.16 8.27
C VAL A 190 -4.57 5.63 8.61
N THR A 191 -3.67 6.02 9.51
CA THR A 191 -3.36 7.42 9.75
C THR A 191 -2.35 7.88 8.73
N VAL A 192 -2.66 8.93 8.00
CA VAL A 192 -1.75 9.59 7.06
C VAL A 192 -1.29 10.91 7.67
N VAL A 193 0.01 11.15 7.64
CA VAL A 193 0.64 12.41 8.03
C VAL A 193 1.44 12.92 6.84
N LEU A 194 1.11 14.11 6.35
CA LEU A 194 1.84 14.78 5.28
C LEU A 194 2.79 15.81 5.89
N ASP A 195 4.09 15.63 5.72
CA ASP A 195 5.10 16.44 6.42
C ASP A 195 5.11 17.89 5.93
N ARG A 196 4.81 18.11 4.65
CA ARG A 196 4.90 19.45 4.02
C ARG A 196 4.00 20.49 4.69
N ASN A 197 2.80 20.08 5.12
CA ASN A 197 1.78 20.96 5.71
C ASN A 197 1.32 20.48 7.08
N TYR A 198 2.01 19.50 7.67
CA TYR A 198 1.64 18.84 8.93
C TYR A 198 0.18 18.35 8.95
N ARG A 199 -0.40 18.07 7.78
CA ARG A 199 -1.79 17.63 7.69
C ARG A 199 -1.87 16.17 8.10
N LYS A 200 -2.78 15.88 9.02
CA LYS A 200 -3.04 14.54 9.54
C LYS A 200 -4.49 14.18 9.32
N PHE A 201 -4.74 13.01 8.75
CA PHE A 201 -6.09 12.48 8.54
C PHE A 201 -6.09 10.96 8.58
N MET A 202 -7.28 10.37 8.55
CA MET A 202 -7.47 8.93 8.58
C MET A 202 -8.17 8.45 7.32
N LEU A 203 -7.64 7.41 6.69
CA LEU A 203 -8.33 6.67 5.64
C LEU A 203 -8.91 5.41 6.26
N GLN A 204 -10.16 5.13 5.91
CA GLN A 204 -10.88 3.96 6.39
C GLN A 204 -10.80 2.83 5.38
N ASP A 205 -10.93 1.61 5.89
CA ASP A 205 -11.02 0.38 5.08
C ASP A 205 -9.88 0.18 4.08
N VAL A 206 -8.66 0.51 4.51
CA VAL A 206 -7.45 0.44 3.70
C VAL A 206 -6.79 -0.93 3.82
N GLU A 207 -6.61 -1.58 2.66
CA GLU A 207 -5.77 -2.76 2.54
C GLU A 207 -4.31 -2.34 2.29
N MET A 208 -3.47 -2.49 3.31
CA MET A 208 -2.03 -2.24 3.19
C MET A 208 -1.40 -3.26 2.24
N TRP A 209 -0.38 -2.84 1.48
CA TRP A 209 0.52 -3.76 0.79
C TRP A 209 1.26 -4.67 1.79
N ASP A 210 1.46 -5.92 1.42
CA ASP A 210 2.09 -6.97 2.25
C ASP A 210 3.63 -6.87 2.31
N GLY A 211 4.21 -5.95 1.54
CA GLY A 211 5.64 -5.72 1.47
C GLY A 211 6.41 -6.80 0.73
N GLU A 212 5.78 -7.69 -0.05
CA GLU A 212 6.49 -8.79 -0.71
C GLU A 212 7.09 -8.38 -2.05
N VAL A 213 6.24 -7.91 -2.96
CA VAL A 213 6.63 -7.55 -4.32
C VAL A 213 6.11 -6.17 -4.64
N VAL A 214 6.96 -5.30 -5.18
CA VAL A 214 6.55 -3.98 -5.68
C VAL A 214 5.66 -4.19 -6.91
N PRO A 215 4.36 -3.86 -6.87
CA PRO A 215 3.48 -4.08 -8.00
C PRO A 215 3.82 -3.07 -9.11
N ILE A 216 3.84 -3.57 -10.35
CA ILE A 216 4.07 -2.78 -11.56
C ILE A 216 2.83 -2.95 -12.45
N GLU A 217 2.08 -1.88 -12.67
CA GLU A 217 0.85 -1.88 -13.47
C GLU A 217 0.98 -1.00 -14.70
N PHE A 218 0.32 -1.37 -15.81
CA PHE A 218 0.22 -0.47 -16.95
C PHE A 218 -0.54 0.80 -16.59
N ALA A 219 -0.11 1.92 -17.14
CA ALA A 219 -0.88 3.15 -17.14
C ALA A 219 -2.26 2.83 -17.73
N ARG A 220 -3.31 2.88 -16.92
CA ARG A 220 -4.67 2.77 -17.44
C ARG A 220 -4.94 4.05 -18.22
N HIS A 221 -5.40 3.93 -19.47
CA HIS A 221 -6.04 5.03 -20.16
C HIS A 221 -7.23 5.47 -19.30
N THR A 222 -7.02 6.47 -18.45
CA THR A 222 -8.12 7.26 -17.95
C THR A 222 -8.61 8.00 -19.17
N ASN A 223 -9.63 7.45 -19.84
CA ASN A 223 -10.43 8.18 -20.80
C ASN A 223 -11.01 9.36 -20.03
N SER A 224 -10.28 10.47 -20.01
CA SER A 224 -10.75 11.76 -19.54
C SER A 224 -11.85 12.15 -20.50
N ALA A 225 -13.09 11.85 -20.10
CA ALA A 225 -14.30 12.40 -20.67
C ALA A 225 -14.43 13.89 -20.31
#